data_AF-A0A1E7GYQ2-F1
#
_entry.id   AF-A0A1E7GYQ2-F1
#
_cell.length_a   1.000
_cell.length_b   1.000
_cell.length_c   1.000
_cell.angle_alpha   90.00
_cell.angle_beta   90.00
_cell.angle_gamma   90.00
#
_symmetry.space_group_name_H-M   'P 1'
#
loop_
_entity.id
_entity.type
_entity.pdbx_description
1 polymer ?
#
loop_
_entity_poly.entity_id
_entity_poly.type
_entity_poly.pdbx_seq_one_letter_code
_entity_poly.pdbx_strand_id
1 'polypeptide(L)'
;MKKHPHTLPPYIINLFFIIGLLSAVAFRIIIVFQHIRPELFRPVWYFGVIGYMFFFLYRYVISLKRKRAIHEYDLISKLQGHERLSSEDRDVAVYLLSSLKKSRENLNYLFIFALSGIAVVIDILLSMQGE
;
A
#
# COMPACT_ATOMS: atom_id res chain seq x y z
N MET A 1 -2.33 -29.75 10.81
CA MET A 1 -3.44 -29.07 10.10
C MET A 1 -2.93 -27.75 9.56
N LYS A 2 -2.97 -27.52 8.24
CA LYS A 2 -2.57 -26.24 7.67
C LYS A 2 -3.61 -25.19 8.07
N LYS A 3 -3.19 -23.99 8.50
CA LYS A 3 -4.12 -22.92 8.88
C LYS A 3 -4.78 -22.35 7.63
N HIS A 4 -6.10 -22.27 7.61
CA HIS A 4 -6.83 -21.59 6.54
C HIS A 4 -6.54 -20.08 6.57
N PRO A 5 -6.04 -19.50 5.47
CA PRO A 5 -5.81 -18.07 5.41
C PRO A 5 -7.13 -17.31 5.22
N HIS A 6 -7.37 -16.28 6.02
CA HIS A 6 -8.56 -15.45 5.94
C HIS A 6 -8.21 -14.02 5.51
N THR A 7 -9.03 -13.41 4.64
CA THR A 7 -8.83 -12.01 4.23
C THR A 7 -9.16 -11.07 5.38
N LEU A 8 -8.39 -9.98 5.55
CA LEU A 8 -8.72 -9.00 6.58
C LEU A 8 -10.09 -8.34 6.34
N PRO A 9 -10.75 -7.88 7.42
CA PRO A 9 -12.00 -7.14 7.32
C PRO A 9 -11.86 -5.85 6.47
N PRO A 10 -12.92 -5.46 5.72
CA PRO A 10 -12.87 -4.28 4.84
C PRO A 10 -12.50 -2.97 5.54
N TYR A 11 -12.89 -2.78 6.79
CA TYR A 11 -12.58 -1.56 7.54
C TYR A 11 -11.08 -1.41 7.82
N ILE A 12 -10.37 -2.52 8.07
CA ILE A 12 -8.90 -2.50 8.27
C ILE A 12 -8.21 -2.12 6.95
N ILE A 13 -8.66 -2.71 5.84
CA ILE A 13 -8.12 -2.41 4.50
C ILE A 13 -8.30 -0.91 4.18
N ASN A 14 -9.50 -0.36 4.46
CA ASN A 14 -9.80 1.05 4.22
C ASN A 14 -9.03 1.98 5.16
N LEU A 15 -8.84 1.61 6.43
CA LEU A 15 -8.05 2.39 7.38
C LEU A 15 -6.61 2.55 6.89
N PHE A 16 -5.92 1.46 6.57
CA PHE A 16 -4.56 1.52 6.05
C PHE A 16 -4.48 2.21 4.69
N PHE A 17 -5.51 2.07 3.85
CA PHE A 17 -5.62 2.85 2.61
C PHE A 17 -5.63 4.35 2.89
N ILE A 18 -6.48 4.82 3.81
CA ILE A 18 -6.55 6.24 4.18
C ILE A 18 -5.25 6.74 4.80
N ILE A 19 -4.61 5.95 5.69
CA ILE A 19 -3.30 6.28 6.27
C ILE A 19 -2.27 6.49 5.15
N GLY A 20 -2.21 5.58 4.17
CA GLY A 20 -1.32 5.71 3.02
C GLY A 20 -1.57 7.00 2.22
N LEU A 21 -2.84 7.35 1.96
CA LEU A 21 -3.19 8.59 1.27
C LEU A 21 -2.79 9.84 2.06
N LEU A 22 -3.11 9.88 3.35
CA LEU A 22 -2.78 11.03 4.21
C LEU A 22 -1.27 11.23 4.32
N SER A 23 -0.51 10.15 4.47
CA SER A 23 0.96 10.23 4.47
C SER A 23 1.52 10.67 3.11
N ALA A 24 0.94 10.20 2.00
CA ALA A 24 1.34 10.66 0.67
C ALA A 24 1.14 12.17 0.52
N VAL A 25 -0.04 12.68 0.94
CA VAL A 25 -0.33 14.12 0.96
C VAL A 25 0.66 14.86 1.85
N ALA A 26 0.93 14.37 3.07
CA ALA A 26 1.85 14.99 4.01
C ALA A 26 3.24 15.20 3.41
N PHE A 27 3.79 14.22 2.69
CA PHE A 27 5.09 14.39 2.05
C PHE A 27 5.09 15.40 0.90
N ARG A 28 3.97 15.57 0.21
CA ARG A 28 3.88 16.50 -0.93
C ARG A 28 3.61 17.92 -0.47
N ILE A 29 2.80 18.10 0.58
CA ILE A 29 2.51 19.43 1.12
C ILE A 29 3.70 20.04 1.86
N ILE A 30 4.65 19.22 2.34
CA ILE A 30 5.91 19.70 2.93
C ILE A 30 6.64 20.66 2.00
N ILE A 31 6.63 20.39 0.68
CA ILE A 31 7.26 21.24 -0.33
C ILE A 31 6.66 22.66 -0.30
N VAL A 32 5.34 22.75 -0.18
CA VAL A 32 4.63 24.03 -0.04
C VAL A 32 4.94 24.69 1.30
N PHE A 33 4.95 23.91 2.39
CA PHE A 33 5.24 24.44 3.72
C PHE A 33 6.67 24.95 3.88
N GLN A 34 7.64 24.41 3.13
CA GLN A 34 9.00 24.96 3.10
C GLN A 34 9.02 26.42 2.62
N HIS A 35 8.11 26.80 1.72
CA HIS A 35 8.02 28.15 1.18
C HIS A 35 7.16 29.09 2.04
N ILE A 36 6.04 28.60 2.59
CA ILE A 36 5.04 29.46 3.24
C ILE A 36 5.15 29.44 4.78
N ARG A 37 5.39 28.27 5.39
CA ARG A 37 5.37 28.06 6.86
C ARG A 37 6.39 26.99 7.28
N PRO A 38 7.69 27.31 7.30
CA PRO A 38 8.75 26.33 7.59
C PRO A 38 8.60 25.64 8.95
N GLU A 39 7.94 26.28 9.92
CA GLU A 39 7.66 25.71 11.24
C GLU A 39 6.79 24.45 11.19
N LEU A 40 5.94 24.31 10.17
CA LEU A 40 5.08 23.14 9.98
C LEU A 40 5.81 21.95 9.36
N PHE A 41 7.05 22.14 8.88
CA PHE A 41 7.83 21.08 8.26
C PHE A 41 7.94 19.84 9.16
N ARG A 42 8.42 20.00 10.41
CA ARG A 42 8.69 18.85 11.28
C ARG A 42 7.42 18.11 11.71
N PRO A 43 6.35 18.77 12.19
CA PRO A 43 5.11 18.09 12.54
C PRO A 43 4.52 17.28 11.38
N VAL A 44 4.50 17.86 10.18
CA VAL A 44 3.93 17.22 8.98
C VAL A 44 4.84 16.09 8.50
N TRP A 45 6.15 16.25 8.59
CA TRP A 45 7.12 15.21 8.29
C TRP A 45 6.98 14.02 9.23
N TYR A 46 6.89 14.24 10.55
CA TYR A 46 6.69 13.16 11.51
C TYR A 46 5.38 12.40 11.23
N PHE A 47 4.28 13.14 10.98
CA PHE A 47 3.01 12.53 10.61
C PHE A 47 3.12 11.68 9.33
N GLY A 48 3.76 12.23 8.29
CA GLY A 48 4.00 11.53 7.03
C GLY A 48 4.80 10.25 7.22
N VAL A 49 5.94 10.32 7.92
CA VAL A 49 6.84 9.19 8.18
C VAL A 49 6.14 8.10 8.97
N ILE A 50 5.52 8.45 10.11
CA ILE A 50 4.85 7.48 10.98
C ILE A 50 3.72 6.77 10.23
N GLY A 51 2.88 7.52 9.50
CA GLY A 51 1.80 6.90 8.74
C GLY A 51 2.31 5.99 7.61
N TYR A 52 3.39 6.37 6.92
CA TYR A 52 4.04 5.48 5.94
C TYR A 52 4.65 4.23 6.59
N MET A 53 5.28 4.34 7.76
CA MET A 53 5.79 3.17 8.48
C MET A 53 4.68 2.14 8.71
N PHE A 54 3.53 2.57 9.24
CA PHE A 54 2.40 1.68 9.47
C PHE A 54 1.78 1.16 8.17
N PHE A 55 1.62 2.01 7.16
CA PHE A 55 1.10 1.62 5.84
C PHE A 55 1.97 0.55 5.17
N PHE A 56 3.29 0.76 5.13
CA PHE A 56 4.21 -0.18 4.50
C PHE A 56 4.40 -1.46 5.32
N LEU A 57 4.36 -1.37 6.65
CA LEU A 57 4.35 -2.58 7.49
C LEU A 57 3.12 -3.44 7.20
N TYR A 58 1.94 -2.83 7.12
CA TYR A 58 0.72 -3.53 6.72
C TYR A 58 0.87 -4.20 5.35
N ARG A 59 1.33 -3.46 4.33
CA ARG A 59 1.59 -3.99 2.99
C ARG A 59 2.56 -5.18 3.00
N TYR A 60 3.65 -5.05 3.76
CA TYR A 60 4.67 -6.08 3.92
C TYR A 60 4.07 -7.36 4.51
N VAL A 61 3.33 -7.26 5.61
CA VAL A 61 2.71 -8.42 6.27
C VAL A 61 1.73 -9.15 5.34
N ILE A 62 0.89 -8.42 4.59
CA ILE A 62 -0.05 -9.05 3.66
C ILE A 62 0.70 -9.74 2.50
N SER A 63 1.74 -9.10 1.96
CA SER A 63 2.58 -9.70 0.92
C SER A 63 3.24 -10.99 1.41
N LEU A 64 3.77 -10.99 2.63
CA LEU A 64 4.39 -12.16 3.24
C LEU A 64 3.38 -13.31 3.45
N LYS A 65 2.17 -13.00 3.92
CA LYS A 65 1.08 -13.99 4.06
C LYS A 65 0.72 -14.63 2.72
N ARG A 66 0.63 -13.85 1.63
CA ARG A 66 0.36 -14.38 0.28
C ARG A 66 1.49 -15.28 -0.21
N LYS A 67 2.75 -14.83 -0.11
CA LYS A 67 3.92 -15.61 -0.53
C LYS A 67 4.02 -16.93 0.24
N ARG A 68 3.81 -16.88 1.56
CA ARG A 68 3.80 -18.08 2.42
C ARG A 68 2.69 -19.06 2.01
N ALA A 69 1.48 -18.58 1.75
CA ALA A 69 0.37 -19.44 1.30
C ALA A 69 0.66 -20.11 -0.06
N ILE A 70 1.30 -19.41 -0.99
CA ILE A 70 1.73 -20.00 -2.28
C ILE A 70 2.74 -21.13 -2.06
N HIS A 71 3.72 -20.92 -1.17
CA HIS A 71 4.77 -21.89 -0.88
C HIS A 71 4.27 -23.09 -0.06
N GLU A 72 3.50 -22.88 1.01
CA GLU A 72 3.02 -23.95 1.90
C GLU A 72 2.03 -24.92 1.22
N TYR A 73 1.33 -24.46 0.18
CA TYR A 73 0.39 -25.28 -0.59
C TYR A 73 0.97 -25.72 -1.94
N ASP A 74 2.20 -25.30 -2.25
CA ASP A 74 2.90 -25.60 -3.51
C ASP A 74 2.02 -25.35 -4.75
N LEU A 75 1.25 -24.26 -4.71
CA LEU A 75 0.14 -24.05 -5.64
C LEU A 75 0.62 -23.90 -7.09
N ILE A 76 1.80 -23.31 -7.30
CA ILE A 76 2.34 -23.11 -8.65
C ILE A 76 2.67 -24.45 -9.29
N SER A 77 3.41 -25.32 -8.59
CA SER A 77 3.81 -26.63 -9.10
C SER A 77 2.59 -27.50 -9.42
N LYS A 78 1.59 -27.53 -8.52
CA LYS A 78 0.33 -28.27 -8.73
C LYS A 78 -0.46 -27.78 -9.93
N LEU A 79 -0.53 -26.46 -10.14
CA LEU A 79 -1.21 -25.85 -11.28
C LEU A 79 -0.48 -26.13 -12.59
N GLN A 80 0.86 -26.16 -12.59
CA GLN A 80 1.69 -26.45 -13.77
C GLN A 80 1.70 -27.94 -14.12
N GLY A 81 1.69 -28.84 -13.13
CA GLY A 81 1.75 -30.29 -13.31
C GLY A 81 0.43 -30.96 -13.73
N HIS A 82 -0.64 -30.18 -13.98
CA HIS A 82 -2.00 -30.69 -14.22
C HIS A 82 -2.54 -31.60 -13.09
N GLU A 83 -2.03 -31.45 -11.87
CA GLU A 83 -2.53 -32.19 -10.72
C GLU A 83 -3.94 -31.73 -10.34
N ARG A 84 -4.77 -32.65 -9.85
CA ARG A 84 -6.09 -32.28 -9.32
C ARG A 84 -5.91 -31.51 -8.01
N LEU A 85 -6.26 -30.23 -8.02
CA LEU A 85 -6.33 -29.41 -6.80
C LEU A 85 -7.33 -30.00 -5.80
N SER A 86 -6.86 -30.21 -4.57
CA SER A 86 -7.72 -30.55 -3.44
C SER A 86 -8.70 -29.41 -3.10
N SER A 87 -9.71 -29.69 -2.28
CA SER A 87 -10.60 -28.65 -1.76
C SER A 87 -9.83 -27.55 -1.03
N GLU A 88 -8.84 -27.93 -0.20
CA GLU A 88 -7.99 -26.99 0.52
C GLU A 88 -7.17 -26.10 -0.42
N ASP A 89 -6.59 -26.67 -1.48
CA ASP A 89 -5.82 -25.90 -2.47
C ASP A 89 -6.70 -24.86 -3.18
N ARG A 90 -7.96 -25.23 -3.49
CA ARG A 90 -8.94 -24.31 -4.10
C ARG A 90 -9.29 -23.16 -3.16
N ASP A 91 -9.51 -23.44 -1.88
CA ASP A 91 -9.83 -22.41 -0.88
C ASP A 91 -8.69 -21.40 -0.74
N VAL A 92 -7.44 -21.87 -0.75
CA VAL A 92 -6.26 -20.99 -0.68
C VAL A 92 -6.10 -20.18 -1.96
N ALA A 93 -6.34 -20.77 -3.13
CA ALA A 93 -6.33 -20.04 -4.40
C ALA A 93 -7.40 -18.93 -4.40
N VAL A 94 -8.62 -19.21 -3.93
CA VAL A 94 -9.69 -18.23 -3.75
C VAL A 94 -9.28 -17.13 -2.77
N TYR A 95 -8.64 -17.47 -1.64
CA TYR A 95 -8.09 -16.48 -0.71
C TYR A 95 -7.05 -15.57 -1.40
N LEU A 96 -6.10 -16.13 -2.15
CA LEU A 96 -5.06 -15.37 -2.83
C LEU A 96 -5.64 -14.41 -3.86
N LEU A 97 -6.54 -14.90 -4.72
CA LEU A 97 -7.19 -14.10 -5.77
C LEU A 97 -8.10 -13.03 -5.18
N SER A 98 -8.90 -13.36 -4.16
CA SER A 98 -9.76 -12.39 -3.49
C SER A 98 -8.96 -11.33 -2.72
N SER A 99 -7.84 -11.71 -2.11
CA SER A 99 -6.88 -10.80 -1.46
C SER A 99 -6.29 -9.80 -2.46
N LEU A 100 -5.91 -10.25 -3.65
CA LEU A 100 -5.43 -9.38 -4.73
C LEU A 100 -6.53 -8.43 -5.21
N LYS A 101 -7.75 -8.94 -5.46
CA LYS A 101 -8.89 -8.13 -5.93
C LYS A 101 -9.33 -7.07 -4.91
N LYS A 102 -9.32 -7.40 -3.62
CA LYS A 102 -9.71 -6.46 -2.54
C LYS A 102 -8.63 -5.40 -2.26
N SER A 103 -7.38 -5.64 -2.66
CA SER A 103 -6.27 -4.73 -2.39
C SER A 103 -6.44 -3.42 -3.16
N ARG A 104 -6.53 -2.29 -2.45
CA ARG A 104 -6.52 -0.94 -3.05
C ARG A 104 -5.10 -0.46 -3.33
N GLU A 105 -4.26 -1.35 -3.84
CA GLU A 105 -2.84 -1.09 -4.15
C GLU A 105 -2.69 -0.10 -5.30
N ASN A 106 -3.31 -0.41 -6.43
CA ASN A 106 -3.20 0.38 -7.65
C ASN A 106 -3.67 1.83 -7.44
N LEU A 107 -4.70 2.02 -6.60
CA LEU A 107 -5.18 3.36 -6.24
C LEU A 107 -4.14 4.16 -5.44
N ASN A 108 -3.41 3.53 -4.51
CA ASN A 108 -2.33 4.21 -3.80
C ASN A 108 -1.22 4.61 -4.77
N TYR A 109 -0.85 3.73 -5.70
CA TYR A 109 0.20 4.01 -6.67
C TYR A 109 -0.18 5.18 -7.57
N LEU A 110 -1.40 5.15 -8.13
CA LEU A 110 -1.91 6.23 -8.96
C LEU A 110 -1.98 7.55 -8.20
N PHE A 111 -2.47 7.53 -6.96
CA PHE A 111 -2.58 8.73 -6.13
C PHE A 111 -1.22 9.34 -5.80
N ILE A 112 -0.25 8.52 -5.38
CA ILE A 112 1.12 8.96 -5.11
C ILE A 112 1.74 9.54 -6.37
N PHE A 113 1.58 8.87 -7.51
CA PHE A 113 2.08 9.34 -8.80
C PHE A 113 1.51 10.72 -9.16
N ALA A 114 0.18 10.85 -9.16
CA ALA A 114 -0.51 12.09 -9.48
C ALA A 114 -0.11 13.23 -8.54
N LEU A 115 -0.15 13.01 -7.21
CA LEU A 115 0.26 14.02 -6.24
C LEU A 115 1.72 14.41 -6.39
N SER A 116 2.61 13.48 -6.73
CA SER A 116 4.03 13.81 -6.95
C SER A 116 4.21 14.72 -8.15
N GLY A 117 3.50 14.45 -9.26
CA GLY A 117 3.51 15.35 -10.41
C GLY A 117 3.01 16.75 -10.08
N ILE A 118 1.88 16.83 -9.37
CA ILE A 118 1.31 18.11 -8.92
C ILE A 118 2.28 18.86 -8.00
N ALA A 119 2.90 18.16 -7.04
CA ALA A 119 3.82 18.77 -6.09
C ALA A 119 5.07 19.33 -6.76
N VAL A 120 5.63 18.63 -7.75
CA VAL A 120 6.77 19.12 -8.54
C VAL A 120 6.38 20.37 -9.33
N VAL A 121 5.21 20.39 -9.97
CA VAL A 121 4.75 21.59 -10.69
C VAL A 121 4.59 22.78 -9.74
N ILE A 122 3.98 22.56 -8.57
CA ILE A 122 3.82 23.61 -7.55
C ILE A 122 5.17 24.12 -7.06
N ASP A 123 6.13 23.22 -6.81
CA ASP A 123 7.48 23.58 -6.37
C ASP A 123 8.18 24.51 -7.35
N ILE A 124 8.13 24.16 -8.65
CA ILE A 124 8.74 24.96 -9.72
C ILE A 124 8.09 26.35 -9.78
N LEU A 125 6.75 26.42 -9.73
CA LEU A 125 6.04 27.69 -9.77
C LEU A 125 6.37 28.60 -8.58
N LEU A 126 6.45 28.02 -7.36
CA LEU A 126 6.79 28.76 -6.16
C LEU A 126 8.25 29.22 -6.17
N SER A 127 9.17 28.37 -6.64
CA SER A 127 10.59 28.70 -6.75
C SER A 127 10.84 29.85 -7.75
N MET A 128 10.12 29.86 -8.88
CA MET A 128 10.24 30.93 -9.88
C MET A 128 9.67 32.29 -9.42
N GLN A 129 8.76 32.31 -8.43
CA GLN A 129 8.22 33.54 -7.85
C GLN A 129 9.06 34.09 -6.69
N GLY A 130 10.02 33.30 -6.20
CA GLY A 130 10.92 33.66 -5.10
C GLY A 130 12.22 34.35 -5.54
N GLU A 131 12.45 34.54 -6.84
CA GLU A 131 13.47 35.44 -7.43
C GLU A 131 12.87 36.80 -7.78
#